data_AF-A0A925JGS6-F1
#
_entry.id   AF-A0A925JGS6-F1
#
_cell.length_a   1.000
_cell.length_b   1.000
_cell.length_c   1.000
_cell.angle_alpha   90.00
_cell.angle_beta   90.00
_cell.angle_gamma   90.00
#
_symmetry.space_group_name_H-M   'P 1'
#
loop_
_entity.id
_entity.type
_entity.pdbx_description
1 polymer ?
#
loop_
_entity_poly.entity_id
_entity_poly.type
_entity_poly.pdbx_seq_one_letter_code
_entity_poly.pdbx_strand_id
1 'polypeptide(L)'
;MKRNLDLKSRSRNLTSLLIVILFSILLFSRCKKENLEVTQQSELSPLGAMPKDFKLAAISATGIIATSYYLENALPAGYVRDGSKDYTSYIQSAITKNSNIVFPGFPLLVNDSGLSVGSNKVITFLPGSEIRLKASDKEKYTIMEISGATNVILYNPVIIGDRDSHIGITGEHGLGIGIRGSTNVTVYSPKVSNCWGDGIYIGQSRLNPVSKNIVIKDAHLVKNRRDGISIISVDGLVLDNLYAAYSDGTIPMCGINFEPNDTTCEIRNVNINNPRTEYNGSNGIQIGTRNMLGNTDKITDITVVNHVDIGSPRYAFKMMCNRLLGTTGNMYGLVKIINPTWNKTETNRPLYLSSNQPLGVAVSSPEIMNFEGAILSYSAAYYVLMREARSGSITVVEELESPAPEPVVNPLVFAVNSGGTAFTASNGIVYSEDKNFTGGTIFTTTNAIDNTADDMLYRSERFGDFGYSIPVSNGTYEITFKFAEIYHKSIAKRQFDILAENTAIVSDLDLFSSAGMNTAYDVVKTVAVTDGTLNIAFRTDIDNAKVSAFHVIKK
;
A
#
# COMPACT_ATOMS: atom_id res chain seq x y z
N MET A 1 75.24 20.53 18.53
CA MET A 1 76.17 19.38 18.70
C MET A 1 75.98 18.83 20.12
N LYS A 2 75.58 17.56 20.29
CA LYS A 2 75.30 16.83 21.57
C LYS A 2 74.15 17.43 22.43
N ARG A 3 73.09 16.71 22.87
CA ARG A 3 72.88 15.39 23.55
C ARG A 3 73.16 15.38 25.06
N ASN A 4 72.10 15.21 25.86
CA ASN A 4 71.82 14.13 26.84
C ASN A 4 70.66 14.61 27.76
N LEU A 5 69.53 13.90 27.97
CA LEU A 5 69.31 12.59 28.59
C LEU A 5 69.86 12.46 30.02
N ASP A 6 68.96 12.41 31.00
CA ASP A 6 69.14 11.59 32.21
C ASP A 6 67.82 10.88 32.55
N LEU A 7 67.93 9.65 33.07
CA LEU A 7 66.85 8.69 33.26
C LEU A 7 67.26 7.72 34.39
N LYS A 8 66.76 7.97 35.62
CA LYS A 8 66.84 7.04 36.77
C LYS A 8 65.51 7.15 37.54
N SER A 9 64.61 6.16 37.67
CA SER A 9 64.66 4.71 37.91
C SER A 9 64.37 4.32 39.37
N ARG A 10 63.20 3.68 39.60
CA ARG A 10 62.90 2.61 40.60
C ARG A 10 63.20 2.85 42.11
N SER A 11 62.51 2.24 43.10
CA SER A 11 61.21 1.53 43.20
C SER A 11 60.98 0.99 44.63
N ARG A 12 59.72 0.69 45.01
CA ARG A 12 59.24 -0.27 46.06
C ARG A 12 59.38 0.06 47.57
N ASN A 13 58.25 0.08 48.28
CA ASN A 13 57.80 -0.88 49.34
C ASN A 13 56.58 -0.26 50.07
N LEU A 14 55.36 -0.84 50.15
CA LEU A 14 54.82 -2.09 50.73
C LEU A 14 54.42 -2.05 52.23
N THR A 15 53.09 -2.04 52.46
CA THR A 15 52.30 -2.83 53.46
C THR A 15 52.52 -2.73 54.98
N SER A 16 51.48 -2.25 55.71
CA SER A 16 50.70 -2.94 56.80
C SER A 16 50.03 -1.89 57.72
N LEU A 17 48.86 -1.98 58.38
CA LEU A 17 47.67 -2.88 58.49
C LEU A 17 47.28 -2.97 60.00
N LEU A 18 45.98 -3.23 60.26
CA LEU A 18 45.24 -3.60 61.51
C LEU A 18 44.44 -2.47 62.23
N ILE A 19 43.34 -2.72 62.98
CA ILE A 19 42.17 -3.65 62.80
C ILE A 19 41.00 -3.25 63.77
N VAL A 20 39.94 -4.08 63.90
CA VAL A 20 38.75 -4.01 64.81
C VAL A 20 37.59 -3.13 64.30
N ILE A 21 36.41 -3.58 63.82
CA ILE A 21 35.53 -4.80 63.86
C ILE A 21 34.43 -4.82 64.97
N LEU A 22 33.20 -5.16 64.53
CA LEU A 22 31.92 -5.55 65.21
C LEU A 22 30.85 -4.46 65.46
N PHE A 23 29.53 -4.72 65.39
CA PHE A 23 28.67 -5.62 64.55
C PHE A 23 27.17 -5.29 64.84
N SER A 24 26.22 -5.86 64.06
CA SER A 24 24.75 -6.01 64.30
C SER A 24 23.80 -4.83 63.93
N ILE A 25 22.54 -5.01 63.45
CA ILE A 25 21.79 -6.19 62.90
C ILE A 25 20.56 -5.72 62.05
N LEU A 26 20.27 -6.39 60.92
CA LEU A 26 18.99 -6.59 60.14
C LEU A 26 17.94 -5.43 59.97
N LEU A 27 17.25 -5.24 58.83
CA LEU A 27 16.52 -6.21 57.99
C LEU A 27 16.69 -6.03 56.46
N PHE A 28 16.35 -7.08 55.73
CA PHE A 28 16.34 -7.15 54.25
C PHE A 28 15.06 -6.56 53.61
N SER A 29 15.20 -5.97 52.43
CA SER A 29 14.29 -6.27 51.31
C SER A 29 15.09 -6.36 50.00
N ARG A 30 14.61 -7.20 49.08
CA ARG A 30 15.35 -7.64 47.89
C ARG A 30 15.28 -6.60 46.76
N CYS A 31 16.42 -6.34 46.12
CA CYS A 31 16.42 -6.08 44.67
C CYS A 31 17.42 -7.05 44.03
N LYS A 32 16.94 -7.92 43.14
CA LYS A 32 17.79 -8.88 42.43
C LYS A 32 18.70 -8.11 41.47
N LYS A 33 19.98 -8.45 41.47
CA LYS A 33 20.88 -8.16 40.36
C LYS A 33 20.58 -9.19 39.27
N GLU A 34 19.65 -8.88 38.37
CA GLU A 34 19.47 -9.70 37.16
C GLU A 34 20.60 -9.41 36.18
N ASN A 35 21.14 -10.48 35.60
CA ASN A 35 22.25 -10.36 34.67
C ASN A 35 21.73 -9.72 33.39
N LEU A 36 22.44 -8.69 32.92
CA LEU A 36 22.32 -8.24 31.53
C LEU A 36 22.82 -9.38 30.63
N GLU A 37 21.90 -10.23 30.18
CA GLU A 37 22.14 -11.03 28.99
C GLU A 37 22.31 -10.06 27.83
N VAL A 38 23.54 -9.99 27.31
CA VAL A 38 23.80 -9.39 26.00
C VAL A 38 23.06 -10.25 25.00
N THR A 39 21.92 -9.77 24.51
CA THR A 39 21.12 -10.45 23.49
C THR A 39 22.03 -10.71 22.29
N GLN A 40 22.43 -11.96 22.09
CA GLN A 40 23.20 -12.34 20.92
C GLN A 40 22.35 -12.10 19.67
N GLN A 41 23.05 -11.90 18.55
CA GLN A 41 22.50 -11.66 17.21
C GLN A 41 21.60 -12.81 16.68
N SER A 42 21.36 -13.85 17.50
CA SER A 42 20.57 -15.05 17.27
C SER A 42 19.05 -14.88 17.45
N GLU A 43 18.56 -13.76 17.95
CA GLU A 43 17.10 -13.47 18.00
C GLU A 43 16.55 -12.82 16.72
N LEU A 44 17.42 -12.42 15.78
CA LEU A 44 16.98 -12.04 14.45
C LEU A 44 16.28 -13.23 13.78
N SER A 45 15.11 -12.98 13.19
CA SER A 45 14.50 -13.93 12.25
C SER A 45 15.53 -14.30 11.17
N PRO A 46 15.60 -15.56 10.71
CA PRO A 46 16.62 -15.98 9.75
C PRO A 46 16.57 -15.07 8.52
N LEU A 47 17.72 -14.48 8.14
CA LEU A 47 17.81 -13.31 7.23
C LEU A 47 16.76 -13.35 6.10
N GLY A 48 15.84 -12.38 6.10
CA GLY A 48 14.76 -12.26 5.12
C GLY A 48 13.46 -13.01 5.44
N ALA A 49 13.33 -13.65 6.60
CA ALA A 49 12.06 -14.15 7.11
C ALA A 49 11.29 -13.04 7.84
N MET A 50 9.97 -12.97 7.58
CA MET A 50 9.11 -11.95 8.16
C MET A 50 9.17 -11.92 9.70
N PRO A 51 9.21 -10.73 10.30
CA PRO A 51 9.07 -10.53 11.73
C PRO A 51 7.74 -11.12 12.25
N LYS A 52 7.75 -11.75 13.44
CA LYS A 52 6.58 -12.48 13.99
C LYS A 52 5.39 -11.56 14.30
N ASP A 53 5.65 -10.29 14.54
CA ASP A 53 4.71 -9.21 14.77
C ASP A 53 4.13 -8.63 13.47
N PHE A 54 4.85 -8.77 12.34
CA PHE A 54 4.37 -8.33 11.03
C PHE A 54 3.52 -9.44 10.37
N LYS A 55 2.25 -9.15 10.11
CA LYS A 55 1.31 -10.10 9.51
C LYS A 55 0.82 -9.58 8.17
N LEU A 56 1.08 -10.35 7.11
CA LEU A 56 0.34 -10.22 5.86
C LEU A 56 -1.09 -10.73 6.06
N ALA A 57 -2.06 -10.08 5.43
CA ALA A 57 -3.39 -10.66 5.30
C ALA A 57 -3.28 -12.01 4.58
N ALA A 58 -3.90 -13.05 5.15
CA ALA A 58 -4.02 -14.34 4.50
C ALA A 58 -5.11 -14.26 3.41
N ILE A 59 -4.77 -13.65 2.29
CA ILE A 59 -5.65 -13.57 1.12
C ILE A 59 -5.77 -15.00 0.55
N SER A 60 -6.97 -15.59 0.69
CA SER A 60 -7.33 -16.82 0.01
C SER A 60 -7.13 -16.66 -1.50
N ALA A 61 -6.99 -17.76 -2.25
CA ALA A 61 -6.77 -17.71 -3.71
C ALA A 61 -7.97 -17.08 -4.43
N THR A 62 -7.95 -15.76 -4.50
CA THR A 62 -9.02 -14.89 -4.97
C THR A 62 -8.85 -14.63 -6.47
N GLY A 63 -9.94 -14.28 -7.14
CA GLY A 63 -9.96 -14.10 -8.59
C GLY A 63 -10.13 -15.39 -9.42
N ILE A 64 -10.09 -16.59 -8.83
CA ILE A 64 -10.42 -17.83 -9.55
C ILE A 64 -11.93 -17.88 -9.80
N ILE A 65 -12.33 -18.15 -11.03
CA ILE A 65 -13.72 -18.30 -11.47
C ILE A 65 -13.87 -19.57 -12.33
N ALA A 66 -15.10 -19.99 -12.62
CA ALA A 66 -15.37 -21.21 -13.40
C ALA A 66 -14.72 -21.24 -14.80
N THR A 67 -14.40 -20.07 -15.37
CA THR A 67 -13.76 -19.90 -16.69
C THR A 67 -12.26 -19.60 -16.61
N SER A 68 -11.62 -19.69 -15.43
CA SER A 68 -10.18 -19.50 -15.26
C SER A 68 -9.36 -20.55 -16.02
N TYR A 69 -8.32 -20.11 -16.74
CA TYR A 69 -7.39 -21.00 -17.42
C TYR A 69 -6.25 -21.43 -16.50
N TYR A 70 -6.19 -22.72 -16.16
CA TYR A 70 -5.09 -23.31 -15.42
C TYR A 70 -3.85 -23.44 -16.30
N LEU A 71 -2.78 -22.74 -15.94
CA LEU A 71 -1.55 -22.62 -16.73
C LEU A 71 -0.82 -23.96 -16.89
N GLU A 72 -1.04 -24.92 -15.98
CA GLU A 72 -0.55 -26.31 -16.11
C GLU A 72 -0.95 -26.94 -17.45
N ASN A 73 -2.12 -26.59 -18.00
CA ASN A 73 -2.62 -27.07 -19.29
C ASN A 73 -1.84 -26.51 -20.50
N ALA A 74 -0.99 -25.50 -20.31
CA ALA A 74 -0.10 -24.97 -21.35
C ALA A 74 1.29 -25.64 -21.32
N LEU A 75 1.62 -26.41 -20.28
CA LEU A 75 2.93 -27.04 -20.16
C LEU A 75 3.07 -28.26 -21.09
N PRO A 76 4.27 -28.53 -21.64
CA PRO A 76 4.49 -29.68 -22.52
C PRO A 76 4.39 -31.00 -21.77
N ALA A 77 4.05 -32.08 -22.48
CA ALA A 77 4.04 -33.43 -21.91
C ALA A 77 5.40 -33.78 -21.26
N GLY A 78 5.35 -34.38 -20.07
CA GLY A 78 6.56 -34.63 -19.27
C GLY A 78 7.20 -33.36 -18.69
N TYR A 79 6.38 -32.36 -18.32
CA TYR A 79 6.87 -31.22 -17.54
C TYR A 79 7.30 -31.66 -16.13
N VAL A 80 8.24 -30.91 -15.55
CA VAL A 80 8.75 -31.09 -14.19
C VAL A 80 8.24 -29.96 -13.31
N ARG A 81 8.22 -30.21 -11.99
CA ARG A 81 7.57 -29.36 -10.97
C ARG A 81 8.55 -28.77 -9.95
N ASP A 82 9.84 -28.82 -10.26
CA ASP A 82 10.95 -28.48 -9.35
C ASP A 82 11.58 -27.10 -9.65
N GLY A 83 11.15 -26.44 -10.73
CA GLY A 83 11.76 -25.21 -11.22
C GLY A 83 13.11 -25.40 -11.92
N SER A 84 13.44 -26.60 -12.43
CA SER A 84 14.69 -26.87 -13.16
C SER A 84 14.63 -26.60 -14.67
N LYS A 85 13.43 -26.59 -15.26
CA LYS A 85 13.21 -26.48 -16.71
C LYS A 85 12.50 -25.18 -17.08
N ASP A 86 13.05 -24.50 -18.09
CA ASP A 86 12.52 -23.25 -18.64
C ASP A 86 11.17 -23.45 -19.34
N TYR A 87 10.19 -22.65 -18.95
CA TYR A 87 8.83 -22.64 -19.48
C TYR A 87 8.38 -21.27 -20.03
N THR A 88 9.28 -20.29 -20.20
CA THR A 88 8.93 -18.90 -20.58
C THR A 88 7.94 -18.82 -21.75
N SER A 89 8.19 -19.54 -22.84
CA SER A 89 7.33 -19.49 -24.05
C SER A 89 5.92 -20.06 -23.82
N TYR A 90 5.81 -21.13 -23.02
CA TYR A 90 4.53 -21.76 -22.66
C TYR A 90 3.71 -20.84 -21.73
N ILE A 91 4.37 -20.30 -20.69
CA ILE A 91 3.79 -19.36 -19.74
C ILE A 91 3.34 -18.08 -20.47
N GLN A 92 4.19 -17.51 -21.32
CA GLN A 92 3.85 -16.33 -22.12
C GLN A 92 2.66 -16.60 -23.04
N SER A 93 2.62 -17.76 -23.72
CA SER A 93 1.47 -18.10 -24.55
C SER A 93 0.18 -18.23 -23.74
N ALA A 94 0.22 -18.69 -22.49
CA ALA A 94 -0.94 -18.79 -21.62
C ALA A 94 -1.44 -17.40 -21.20
N ILE A 95 -0.53 -16.52 -20.77
CA ILE A 95 -0.83 -15.12 -20.38
C ILE A 95 -1.39 -14.32 -21.56
N THR A 96 -0.82 -14.48 -22.75
CA THR A 96 -1.29 -13.77 -23.96
C THR A 96 -2.72 -14.18 -24.33
N LYS A 97 -3.02 -15.49 -24.37
CA LYS A 97 -4.30 -16.02 -24.88
C LYS A 97 -5.49 -15.88 -23.94
N ASN A 98 -5.27 -15.90 -22.62
CA ASN A 98 -6.34 -15.98 -21.62
C ASN A 98 -6.46 -14.69 -20.81
N SER A 99 -7.65 -14.37 -20.31
CA SER A 99 -7.86 -13.17 -19.47
C SER A 99 -7.80 -13.45 -17.97
N ASN A 100 -8.14 -14.67 -17.55
CA ASN A 100 -8.03 -15.13 -16.17
C ASN A 100 -7.14 -16.38 -16.15
N ILE A 101 -6.01 -16.33 -15.43
CA ILE A 101 -4.96 -17.35 -15.43
C ILE A 101 -4.66 -17.80 -14.01
N VAL A 102 -4.57 -19.11 -13.79
CA VAL A 102 -4.16 -19.71 -12.51
C VAL A 102 -2.81 -20.40 -12.70
N PHE A 103 -1.78 -19.91 -12.01
CA PHE A 103 -0.47 -20.55 -11.96
C PHE A 103 -0.54 -21.84 -11.14
N PRO A 104 0.18 -22.91 -11.53
CA PRO A 104 0.16 -24.18 -10.81
C PRO A 104 0.83 -24.05 -9.44
N GLY A 105 0.42 -24.86 -8.46
CA GLY A 105 0.98 -24.89 -7.10
C GLY A 105 2.39 -25.48 -6.98
N PHE A 106 3.28 -25.21 -7.94
CA PHE A 106 4.68 -25.63 -7.93
C PHE A 106 5.60 -24.62 -8.67
N PRO A 107 6.92 -24.66 -8.43
CA PRO A 107 7.88 -23.76 -9.10
C PRO A 107 8.03 -23.97 -10.61
N LEU A 108 8.14 -22.86 -11.34
CA LEU A 108 8.40 -22.76 -12.77
C LEU A 108 9.65 -21.89 -13.01
N LEU A 109 10.53 -22.31 -13.92
CA LEU A 109 11.66 -21.50 -14.35
C LEU A 109 11.27 -20.65 -15.57
N VAL A 110 11.73 -19.39 -15.58
CA VAL A 110 11.68 -18.50 -16.74
C VAL A 110 13.06 -17.96 -17.06
N ASN A 111 13.37 -17.73 -18.33
CA ASN A 111 14.55 -16.96 -18.72
C ASN A 111 14.30 -15.43 -18.72
N ASP A 112 15.41 -14.71 -18.85
CA ASP A 112 15.55 -13.25 -18.91
C ASP A 112 14.96 -12.56 -20.17
N SER A 113 14.11 -13.24 -20.94
CA SER A 113 13.13 -12.59 -21.81
C SER A 113 11.93 -12.08 -21.03
N GLY A 114 11.70 -12.61 -19.82
CA GLY A 114 10.60 -12.22 -18.93
C GLY A 114 9.22 -12.67 -19.41
N LEU A 115 8.20 -12.19 -18.71
CA LEU A 115 6.79 -12.40 -19.00
C LEU A 115 6.10 -11.04 -19.18
N SER A 116 5.51 -10.79 -20.34
CA SER A 116 4.70 -9.61 -20.63
C SER A 116 3.22 -9.86 -20.30
N VAL A 117 2.67 -9.01 -19.44
CA VAL A 117 1.26 -9.03 -18.99
C VAL A 117 0.53 -7.84 -19.64
N GLY A 118 -0.40 -8.14 -20.55
CA GLY A 118 -1.23 -7.14 -21.21
C GLY A 118 -2.43 -6.67 -20.38
N SER A 119 -3.31 -5.89 -20.99
CA SER A 119 -4.56 -5.40 -20.36
C SER A 119 -5.58 -6.50 -20.07
N ASN A 120 -6.49 -6.21 -19.14
CA ASN A 120 -7.64 -7.05 -18.74
C ASN A 120 -7.21 -8.46 -18.29
N LYS A 121 -6.26 -8.51 -17.34
CA LYS A 121 -5.70 -9.76 -16.81
C LYS A 121 -5.99 -9.92 -15.33
N VAL A 122 -6.43 -11.11 -14.95
CA VAL A 122 -6.44 -11.59 -13.57
C VAL A 122 -5.49 -12.78 -13.52
N ILE A 123 -4.46 -12.72 -12.69
CA ILE A 123 -3.46 -13.79 -12.56
C ILE A 123 -3.37 -14.20 -11.09
N THR A 124 -3.74 -15.45 -10.80
CA THR A 124 -3.74 -16.00 -9.45
C THR A 124 -2.64 -17.03 -9.29
N PHE A 125 -1.81 -16.87 -8.27
CA PHE A 125 -0.81 -17.84 -7.85
C PHE A 125 -1.41 -18.70 -6.73
N LEU A 126 -1.38 -20.01 -6.93
CA LEU A 126 -1.79 -20.99 -5.92
C LEU A 126 -0.72 -21.13 -4.83
N PRO A 127 -1.05 -21.66 -3.65
CA PRO A 127 -0.04 -22.09 -2.68
C PRO A 127 0.97 -23.04 -3.33
N GLY A 128 2.26 -22.70 -3.23
CA GLY A 128 3.36 -23.42 -3.89
C GLY A 128 3.72 -22.93 -5.30
N SER A 129 2.93 -22.05 -5.92
CA SER A 129 3.33 -21.36 -7.16
C SER A 129 4.56 -20.50 -6.91
N GLU A 130 5.54 -20.57 -7.81
CA GLU A 130 6.76 -19.78 -7.76
C GLU A 130 7.29 -19.57 -9.18
N ILE A 131 7.72 -18.35 -9.52
CA ILE A 131 8.52 -18.08 -10.72
C ILE A 131 9.96 -17.87 -10.29
N ARG A 132 10.88 -18.70 -10.80
CA ARG A 132 12.32 -18.52 -10.68
C ARG A 132 12.89 -17.96 -11.96
N LEU A 133 13.73 -16.94 -11.87
CA LEU A 133 14.56 -16.53 -12.99
C LEU A 133 15.76 -17.48 -13.13
N LYS A 134 15.98 -17.95 -14.35
CA LYS A 134 17.22 -18.61 -14.76
C LYS A 134 18.36 -17.59 -14.79
N ALA A 135 19.50 -17.95 -14.20
CA ALA A 135 20.76 -17.21 -14.26
C ALA A 135 21.00 -16.53 -15.62
N SER A 136 21.16 -15.21 -15.58
CA SER A 136 21.34 -14.31 -16.71
C SER A 136 22.70 -13.61 -16.65
N ASP A 137 23.16 -13.14 -17.80
CA ASP A 137 24.29 -12.20 -17.95
C ASP A 137 23.83 -10.79 -18.36
N LYS A 138 22.53 -10.56 -18.52
CA LYS A 138 21.98 -9.30 -19.03
C LYS A 138 21.97 -8.20 -17.97
N GLU A 139 22.46 -7.03 -18.37
CA GLU A 139 22.41 -5.79 -17.58
C GLU A 139 20.99 -5.33 -17.21
N LYS A 140 19.98 -5.80 -17.96
CA LYS A 140 18.57 -5.45 -17.78
C LYS A 140 17.61 -6.54 -18.24
N TYR A 141 16.56 -6.77 -17.46
CA TYR A 141 15.40 -7.60 -17.76
C TYR A 141 14.27 -7.24 -16.77
N THR A 142 13.05 -7.69 -17.03
CA THR A 142 11.98 -7.72 -16.01
C THR A 142 11.38 -9.12 -16.00
N ILE A 143 11.22 -9.76 -14.84
CA ILE A 143 10.67 -11.13 -14.75
C ILE A 143 9.17 -11.12 -15.10
N MET A 144 8.41 -10.14 -14.59
CA MET A 144 7.01 -9.91 -14.95
C MET A 144 6.75 -8.43 -15.23
N GLU A 145 6.46 -8.07 -16.48
CA GLU A 145 6.31 -6.70 -16.96
C GLU A 145 4.86 -6.38 -17.36
N ILE A 146 4.28 -5.37 -16.70
CA ILE A 146 2.95 -4.80 -16.95
C ILE A 146 3.16 -3.41 -17.56
N SER A 147 3.44 -3.37 -18.87
CA SER A 147 3.77 -2.13 -19.59
C SER A 147 2.66 -1.69 -20.56
N GLY A 148 2.15 -0.47 -20.38
CA GLY A 148 1.09 0.12 -21.20
C GLY A 148 -0.25 -0.59 -21.08
N ALA A 149 -0.46 -1.32 -19.98
CA ALA A 149 -1.63 -2.16 -19.75
C ALA A 149 -2.68 -1.46 -18.88
N THR A 150 -3.93 -1.87 -19.03
CA THR A 150 -5.05 -1.37 -18.21
C THR A 150 -5.83 -2.53 -17.59
N ASN A 151 -6.28 -2.38 -16.34
CA ASN A 151 -7.05 -3.39 -15.59
C ASN A 151 -6.28 -4.71 -15.43
N VAL A 152 -5.26 -4.71 -14.57
CA VAL A 152 -4.47 -5.92 -14.25
C VAL A 152 -4.54 -6.19 -12.75
N ILE A 153 -4.89 -7.42 -12.37
CA ILE A 153 -4.89 -7.86 -10.98
C ILE A 153 -3.99 -9.09 -10.85
N LEU A 154 -2.99 -9.01 -9.96
CA LEU A 154 -2.16 -10.14 -9.56
C LEU A 154 -2.52 -10.55 -8.13
N TYR A 155 -2.75 -11.84 -7.89
CA TYR A 155 -2.97 -12.41 -6.57
C TYR A 155 -1.83 -13.34 -6.18
N ASN A 156 -1.20 -13.06 -5.04
CA ASN A 156 -0.13 -13.84 -4.41
C ASN A 156 1.13 -14.12 -5.26
N PRO A 157 1.58 -13.23 -6.18
CA PRO A 157 2.69 -13.56 -7.06
C PRO A 157 3.98 -13.81 -6.26
N VAL A 158 4.60 -14.98 -6.45
CA VAL A 158 5.90 -15.33 -5.85
C VAL A 158 6.94 -15.33 -6.95
N ILE A 159 7.89 -14.41 -6.86
CA ILE A 159 8.95 -14.20 -7.86
C ILE A 159 10.30 -14.21 -7.16
N ILE A 160 11.21 -15.06 -7.64
CA ILE A 160 12.59 -15.13 -7.22
C ILE A 160 13.48 -14.79 -8.41
N GLY A 161 14.24 -13.69 -8.28
CA GLY A 161 15.24 -13.30 -9.27
C GLY A 161 16.52 -14.12 -9.17
N ASP A 162 17.50 -13.79 -10.02
CA ASP A 162 18.72 -14.56 -10.15
C ASP A 162 19.92 -14.03 -9.35
N ARG A 163 19.75 -13.03 -8.45
CA ARG A 163 20.84 -12.29 -7.76
C ARG A 163 22.06 -13.12 -7.37
N ASP A 164 21.85 -14.21 -6.62
CA ASP A 164 22.93 -15.04 -6.06
C ASP A 164 23.53 -16.03 -7.08
N SER A 165 22.92 -16.11 -8.27
CA SER A 165 23.26 -16.99 -9.40
C SER A 165 23.56 -16.23 -10.70
N HIS A 166 23.52 -14.89 -10.66
CA HIS A 166 23.69 -14.03 -11.82
C HIS A 166 25.12 -14.22 -12.35
N ILE A 167 25.24 -14.43 -13.66
CA ILE A 167 26.53 -14.74 -14.31
C ILE A 167 27.14 -13.53 -15.02
N GLY A 168 26.40 -12.41 -15.08
CA GLY A 168 26.91 -11.10 -15.49
C GLY A 168 27.68 -10.38 -14.37
N ILE A 169 28.40 -9.33 -14.73
CA ILE A 169 29.15 -8.47 -13.79
C ILE A 169 28.81 -6.97 -13.94
N THR A 170 27.82 -6.63 -14.77
CA THR A 170 27.40 -5.25 -15.05
C THR A 170 25.88 -5.09 -15.01
N GLY A 171 25.42 -3.84 -15.09
CA GLY A 171 24.01 -3.48 -15.07
C GLY A 171 23.38 -3.45 -13.68
N GLU A 172 22.17 -2.88 -13.64
CA GLU A 172 21.47 -2.49 -12.42
C GLU A 172 19.95 -2.80 -12.48
N HIS A 173 19.45 -3.25 -13.63
CA HIS A 173 18.01 -3.25 -13.93
C HIS A 173 17.44 -4.65 -14.17
N GLY A 174 17.79 -5.63 -13.32
CA GLY A 174 17.20 -6.98 -13.33
C GLY A 174 15.99 -7.07 -12.41
N LEU A 175 14.83 -6.64 -12.89
CA LEU A 175 13.65 -6.32 -12.07
C LEU A 175 12.74 -7.52 -11.82
N GLY A 176 12.09 -7.56 -10.66
CA GLY A 176 11.04 -8.55 -10.35
C GLY A 176 9.73 -8.25 -11.09
N ILE A 177 8.93 -7.32 -10.56
CA ILE A 177 7.68 -6.85 -11.18
C ILE A 177 7.89 -5.43 -11.71
N GLY A 178 7.72 -5.23 -13.02
CA GLY A 178 7.67 -3.91 -13.65
C GLY A 178 6.24 -3.46 -13.92
N ILE A 179 5.89 -2.25 -13.54
CA ILE A 179 4.62 -1.57 -13.85
C ILE A 179 4.97 -0.25 -14.56
N ARG A 180 4.73 -0.16 -15.86
CA ARG A 180 5.23 0.93 -16.71
C ARG A 180 4.15 1.59 -17.54
N GLY A 181 3.81 2.84 -17.23
CA GLY A 181 2.82 3.62 -17.97
C GLY A 181 1.46 2.91 -18.06
N SER A 182 1.10 2.18 -17.00
CA SER A 182 -0.08 1.30 -16.92
C SER A 182 -1.13 1.91 -16.00
N THR A 183 -2.40 1.52 -16.14
CA THR A 183 -3.53 2.12 -15.40
C THR A 183 -4.39 1.05 -14.73
N ASN A 184 -4.87 1.29 -13.50
CA ASN A 184 -5.69 0.34 -12.73
C ASN A 184 -4.97 -1.02 -12.57
N VAL A 185 -3.85 -1.02 -11.83
CA VAL A 185 -3.07 -2.24 -11.56
C VAL A 185 -3.09 -2.52 -10.07
N THR A 186 -3.57 -3.70 -9.69
CA THR A 186 -3.61 -4.15 -8.30
C THR A 186 -2.75 -5.39 -8.10
N VAL A 187 -1.88 -5.38 -7.09
CA VAL A 187 -1.00 -6.51 -6.74
C VAL A 187 -1.22 -6.87 -5.28
N TYR A 188 -1.85 -8.02 -5.04
CA TYR A 188 -2.16 -8.53 -3.71
C TYR A 188 -1.10 -9.54 -3.24
N SER A 189 -0.58 -9.33 -2.04
CA SER A 189 0.41 -10.17 -1.36
C SER A 189 1.62 -10.62 -2.20
N PRO A 190 2.29 -9.71 -2.95
CA PRO A 190 3.47 -10.07 -3.74
C PRO A 190 4.64 -10.47 -2.84
N LYS A 191 5.28 -11.60 -3.15
CA LYS A 191 6.53 -12.05 -2.54
C LYS A 191 7.62 -11.98 -3.60
N VAL A 192 8.45 -10.95 -3.54
CA VAL A 192 9.50 -10.71 -4.54
C VAL A 192 10.86 -10.68 -3.85
N SER A 193 11.79 -11.50 -4.32
CA SER A 193 13.10 -11.62 -3.67
C SER A 193 14.24 -11.93 -4.62
N ASN A 194 15.46 -11.64 -4.18
CA ASN A 194 16.71 -11.96 -4.87
C ASN A 194 16.76 -11.42 -6.32
N CYS A 195 16.14 -10.27 -6.60
CA CYS A 195 16.28 -9.60 -7.90
C CYS A 195 17.67 -9.00 -8.09
N TRP A 196 18.23 -9.07 -9.30
CA TRP A 196 19.50 -8.42 -9.65
C TRP A 196 19.40 -6.89 -9.67
N GLY A 197 18.19 -6.34 -9.79
CA GLY A 197 17.89 -4.92 -9.55
C GLY A 197 16.89 -4.78 -8.41
N ASP A 198 15.78 -4.12 -8.71
CA ASP A 198 14.71 -3.81 -7.75
C ASP A 198 13.66 -4.92 -7.70
N GLY A 199 13.01 -5.09 -6.55
CA GLY A 199 11.90 -6.06 -6.41
C GLY A 199 10.67 -5.64 -7.23
N ILE A 200 10.15 -4.43 -6.98
CA ILE A 200 9.07 -3.83 -7.76
C ILE A 200 9.52 -2.49 -8.34
N TYR A 201 9.14 -2.20 -9.58
CA TYR A 201 9.36 -0.93 -10.24
C TYR A 201 8.03 -0.36 -10.74
N ILE A 202 7.70 0.89 -10.39
CA ILE A 202 6.54 1.64 -10.89
C ILE A 202 7.03 2.88 -11.64
N GLY A 203 6.72 3.03 -12.93
CA GLY A 203 7.25 4.19 -13.67
C GLY A 203 6.69 4.41 -15.07
N GLN A 204 7.50 5.04 -15.92
CA GLN A 204 7.17 5.39 -17.30
C GLN A 204 7.23 4.18 -18.24
N SER A 205 6.39 4.20 -19.29
CA SER A 205 6.64 3.50 -20.56
C SER A 205 6.97 4.51 -21.67
N ARG A 206 7.31 4.03 -22.87
CA ARG A 206 7.57 4.91 -24.03
C ARG A 206 6.36 5.76 -24.47
N LEU A 207 5.14 5.30 -24.18
CA LEU A 207 3.90 5.95 -24.63
C LEU A 207 3.21 6.72 -23.50
N ASN A 208 3.31 6.23 -22.27
CA ASN A 208 2.65 6.79 -21.10
C ASN A 208 3.72 7.10 -20.03
N PRO A 209 4.04 8.38 -19.77
CA PRO A 209 5.07 8.75 -18.80
C PRO A 209 4.64 8.59 -17.33
N VAL A 210 3.37 8.25 -17.05
CA VAL A 210 2.82 8.15 -15.70
C VAL A 210 1.99 6.88 -15.59
N SER A 211 2.27 6.04 -14.58
CA SER A 211 1.38 4.94 -14.19
C SER A 211 0.25 5.49 -13.31
N LYS A 212 -0.97 4.95 -13.40
CA LYS A 212 -2.15 5.52 -12.73
C LYS A 212 -2.94 4.50 -11.95
N ASN A 213 -3.48 4.88 -10.79
CA ASN A 213 -4.32 4.03 -9.95
C ASN A 213 -3.66 2.67 -9.68
N ILE A 214 -2.48 2.70 -9.05
CA ILE A 214 -1.69 1.52 -8.72
C ILE A 214 -1.91 1.19 -7.25
N VAL A 215 -2.22 -0.07 -6.95
CA VAL A 215 -2.48 -0.56 -5.59
C VAL A 215 -1.60 -1.77 -5.34
N ILE A 216 -0.81 -1.74 -4.26
CA ILE A 216 -0.04 -2.89 -3.80
C ILE A 216 -0.35 -3.10 -2.32
N LYS A 217 -0.85 -4.29 -1.98
CA LYS A 217 -1.19 -4.65 -0.59
C LYS A 217 -0.39 -5.86 -0.13
N ASP A 218 -0.02 -5.90 1.15
CA ASP A 218 0.61 -7.06 1.81
C ASP A 218 1.94 -7.49 1.15
N ALA A 219 2.74 -6.53 0.68
CA ALA A 219 3.97 -6.81 -0.06
C ALA A 219 5.09 -7.32 0.84
N HIS A 220 5.86 -8.29 0.34
CA HIS A 220 7.05 -8.84 0.97
C HIS A 220 8.24 -8.82 0.00
N LEU A 221 9.09 -7.80 0.13
CA LEU A 221 10.13 -7.45 -0.83
C LEU A 221 11.49 -7.57 -0.16
N VAL A 222 12.23 -8.67 -0.38
CA VAL A 222 13.43 -8.98 0.42
C VAL A 222 14.65 -9.39 -0.39
N LYS A 223 15.85 -8.96 0.05
CA LYS A 223 17.13 -9.32 -0.57
C LYS A 223 17.28 -8.96 -2.05
N ASN A 224 16.60 -7.93 -2.52
CA ASN A 224 16.83 -7.39 -3.86
C ASN A 224 18.16 -6.61 -3.87
N ARG A 225 18.93 -6.65 -4.97
CA ARG A 225 20.31 -6.09 -4.96
C ARG A 225 20.32 -4.57 -4.88
N ARG A 226 19.29 -3.91 -5.42
CA ARG A 226 19.05 -2.47 -5.30
C ARG A 226 17.93 -2.20 -4.32
N ASP A 227 16.74 -1.85 -4.77
CA ASP A 227 15.67 -1.40 -3.89
C ASP A 227 14.58 -2.46 -3.69
N GLY A 228 13.87 -2.41 -2.56
CA GLY A 228 12.65 -3.19 -2.35
C GLY A 228 11.59 -2.83 -3.38
N ILE A 229 11.25 -1.53 -3.44
CA ILE A 229 10.40 -0.94 -4.48
C ILE A 229 10.93 0.43 -4.94
N SER A 230 11.00 0.61 -6.27
CA SER A 230 11.35 1.86 -6.94
C SER A 230 10.13 2.53 -7.57
N ILE A 231 9.91 3.81 -7.29
CA ILE A 231 8.74 4.59 -7.70
C ILE A 231 9.22 5.82 -8.48
N ILE A 232 9.09 5.74 -9.79
CA ILE A 232 9.66 6.69 -10.74
C ILE A 232 8.62 7.69 -11.20
N SER A 233 7.40 7.22 -11.50
CA SER A 233 6.31 8.08 -11.95
C SER A 233 4.95 7.42 -11.75
N VAL A 234 4.12 8.02 -10.91
CA VAL A 234 2.79 7.53 -10.53
C VAL A 234 1.83 8.67 -10.16
N ASP A 235 0.56 8.50 -10.53
CA ASP A 235 -0.56 9.37 -10.19
C ASP A 235 -1.68 8.49 -9.61
N GLY A 236 -1.82 8.50 -8.28
CA GLY A 236 -2.65 7.55 -7.55
C GLY A 236 -1.89 6.27 -7.24
N LEU A 237 -1.21 6.23 -6.09
CA LEU A 237 -0.55 5.04 -5.55
C LEU A 237 -1.07 4.75 -4.13
N VAL A 238 -1.48 3.51 -3.89
CA VAL A 238 -1.71 2.98 -2.55
C VAL A 238 -0.72 1.84 -2.31
N LEU A 239 0.18 2.03 -1.34
CA LEU A 239 0.98 0.97 -0.75
C LEU A 239 0.41 0.69 0.65
N ASP A 240 -0.04 -0.53 0.91
CA ASP A 240 -0.68 -0.88 2.19
C ASP A 240 -0.04 -2.15 2.76
N ASN A 241 0.38 -2.11 4.03
CA ASN A 241 1.00 -3.23 4.75
C ASN A 241 2.21 -3.84 3.99
N LEU A 242 3.17 -2.99 3.60
CA LEU A 242 4.39 -3.40 2.89
C LEU A 242 5.54 -3.69 3.86
N TYR A 243 6.24 -4.81 3.66
CA TYR A 243 7.54 -5.12 4.26
C TYR A 243 8.63 -5.13 3.19
N ALA A 244 9.61 -4.24 3.30
CA ALA A 244 10.75 -4.16 2.39
C ALA A 244 12.08 -4.15 3.16
N ALA A 245 12.88 -5.22 3.03
CA ALA A 245 13.97 -5.48 3.95
C ALA A 245 15.19 -6.16 3.33
N TYR A 246 16.36 -5.96 3.95
CA TYR A 246 17.62 -6.58 3.56
C TYR A 246 18.01 -6.33 2.08
N SER A 247 17.61 -5.20 1.48
CA SER A 247 18.00 -4.87 0.11
C SER A 247 19.43 -4.30 0.11
N ASP A 248 20.37 -4.95 -0.59
CA ASP A 248 21.81 -4.69 -0.46
C ASP A 248 22.64 -5.15 -1.67
N GLY A 249 23.78 -4.51 -1.88
CA GLY A 249 24.79 -4.88 -2.89
C GLY A 249 25.01 -3.82 -3.97
N THR A 250 24.01 -3.00 -4.32
CA THR A 250 24.17 -1.89 -5.27
C THR A 250 23.22 -0.75 -4.93
N ILE A 251 23.72 0.49 -4.93
CA ILE A 251 22.94 1.68 -4.56
C ILE A 251 21.71 1.86 -5.48
N PRO A 252 20.57 2.39 -4.97
CA PRO A 252 20.40 3.02 -3.66
C PRO A 252 20.30 2.14 -2.42
N MET A 253 19.87 0.88 -2.48
CA MET A 253 19.70 0.00 -1.30
C MET A 253 18.66 0.50 -0.29
N CYS A 254 17.49 0.93 -0.77
CA CYS A 254 16.38 1.40 0.06
C CYS A 254 15.26 0.36 0.17
N GLY A 255 14.44 0.46 1.22
CA GLY A 255 13.18 -0.28 1.29
C GLY A 255 12.17 0.25 0.26
N ILE A 256 11.91 1.56 0.29
CA ILE A 256 11.09 2.30 -0.68
C ILE A 256 11.92 3.46 -1.24
N ASN A 257 12.01 3.58 -2.56
CA ASN A 257 12.78 4.63 -3.23
C ASN A 257 11.95 5.37 -4.29
N PHE A 258 11.73 6.66 -4.12
CA PHE A 258 11.20 7.52 -5.18
C PHE A 258 12.35 8.17 -5.94
N GLU A 259 12.66 7.66 -7.14
CA GLU A 259 13.77 8.11 -7.99
C GLU A 259 13.32 8.43 -9.43
N PRO A 260 12.52 9.49 -9.66
CA PRO A 260 12.08 9.85 -11.01
C PRO A 260 13.26 10.00 -11.99
N ASN A 261 13.08 9.56 -13.24
CA ASN A 261 14.14 9.59 -14.24
C ASN A 261 14.36 10.98 -14.84
N ASP A 262 13.26 11.71 -15.11
CA ASP A 262 13.28 12.94 -15.90
C ASP A 262 12.06 13.84 -15.64
N THR A 263 11.98 14.97 -16.35
CA THR A 263 10.98 16.01 -16.16
C THR A 263 9.56 15.62 -16.59
N THR A 264 9.39 14.51 -17.30
CA THR A 264 8.07 13.95 -17.67
C THR A 264 7.46 13.10 -16.55
N CYS A 265 8.25 12.73 -15.53
CA CYS A 265 7.75 12.03 -14.36
C CYS A 265 6.78 12.92 -13.55
N GLU A 266 5.74 12.28 -13.02
CA GLU A 266 4.79 12.83 -12.03
C GLU A 266 4.82 11.93 -10.79
N ILE A 267 4.81 12.48 -9.59
CA ILE A 267 4.60 11.73 -8.35
C ILE A 267 3.57 12.52 -7.56
N ARG A 268 2.35 12.01 -7.46
CA ARG A 268 1.22 12.67 -6.78
C ARG A 268 0.14 11.66 -6.38
N ASN A 269 -0.70 12.05 -5.42
CA ASN A 269 -1.77 11.22 -4.89
C ASN A 269 -1.23 9.88 -4.35
N VAL A 270 -0.17 9.94 -3.53
CA VAL A 270 0.53 8.76 -2.99
C VAL A 270 0.20 8.57 -1.52
N ASN A 271 -0.33 7.40 -1.16
CA ASN A 271 -0.60 6.98 0.20
C ASN A 271 0.18 5.69 0.52
N ILE A 272 0.98 5.73 1.58
CA ILE A 272 1.77 4.60 2.07
C ILE A 272 1.35 4.32 3.52
N ASN A 273 0.62 3.23 3.74
CA ASN A 273 0.02 2.88 5.03
C ASN A 273 0.72 1.66 5.63
N ASN A 274 1.15 1.79 6.89
CA ASN A 274 1.81 0.75 7.66
C ASN A 274 3.05 0.12 6.96
N PRO A 275 3.93 0.89 6.29
CA PRO A 275 5.14 0.31 5.72
C PRO A 275 6.14 -0.05 6.84
N ARG A 276 6.78 -1.20 6.72
CA ARG A 276 7.93 -1.59 7.52
C ARG A 276 9.16 -1.75 6.64
N THR A 277 10.22 -1.03 6.98
CA THR A 277 11.53 -1.13 6.34
C THR A 277 12.58 -1.60 7.33
N GLU A 278 13.44 -2.53 6.93
CA GLU A 278 14.29 -3.23 7.90
C GLU A 278 15.63 -3.65 7.29
N TYR A 279 16.75 -3.22 7.91
CA TYR A 279 18.13 -3.55 7.53
C TYR A 279 18.45 -3.45 6.02
N ASN A 280 17.85 -2.51 5.31
CA ASN A 280 18.24 -2.19 3.93
C ASN A 280 19.60 -1.47 3.94
N GLY A 281 20.45 -1.66 2.93
CA GLY A 281 21.85 -1.18 2.90
C GLY A 281 22.04 0.35 2.84
N SER A 282 20.97 1.14 2.89
CA SER A 282 21.03 2.60 2.89
C SER A 282 19.92 3.25 3.72
N ASN A 283 18.68 3.32 3.21
CA ASN A 283 17.59 4.06 3.86
C ASN A 283 16.32 3.21 3.97
N GLY A 284 15.45 3.52 4.93
CA GLY A 284 14.10 2.96 4.96
C GLY A 284 13.30 3.45 3.75
N ILE A 285 12.96 4.74 3.77
CA ILE A 285 12.28 5.44 2.67
C ILE A 285 13.19 6.57 2.13
N GLN A 286 13.34 6.64 0.81
CA GLN A 286 14.00 7.76 0.11
C GLN A 286 13.03 8.46 -0.85
N ILE A 287 13.00 9.78 -0.85
CA ILE A 287 12.26 10.64 -1.79
C ILE A 287 13.24 11.58 -2.50
N GLY A 288 13.52 11.34 -3.78
CA GLY A 288 14.52 12.03 -4.60
C GLY A 288 13.95 12.78 -5.81
N THR A 289 12.98 13.67 -5.60
CA THR A 289 12.17 14.26 -6.69
C THR A 289 12.89 15.26 -7.61
N ARG A 290 14.18 15.56 -7.39
CA ARG A 290 14.92 16.61 -8.14
C ARG A 290 14.87 16.46 -9.67
N ASN A 291 14.82 15.24 -10.19
CA ASN A 291 14.86 14.97 -11.64
C ASN A 291 13.54 15.33 -12.34
N MET A 292 12.44 15.47 -11.59
CA MET A 292 11.16 15.99 -12.11
C MET A 292 11.23 17.50 -12.41
N LEU A 293 12.20 18.23 -11.84
CA LEU A 293 12.32 19.67 -12.04
C LEU A 293 12.68 19.98 -13.49
N GLY A 294 11.76 20.59 -14.21
CA GLY A 294 11.96 21.12 -15.56
C GLY A 294 11.82 22.63 -15.59
N ASN A 295 11.16 23.16 -16.61
CA ASN A 295 10.87 24.59 -16.72
C ASN A 295 9.44 24.96 -16.26
N THR A 296 8.63 23.96 -15.95
CA THR A 296 7.27 24.09 -15.41
C THR A 296 7.23 23.69 -13.94
N ASP A 297 6.41 24.39 -13.17
CA ASP A 297 6.10 24.03 -11.79
C ASP A 297 5.39 22.66 -11.71
N LYS A 298 5.62 21.93 -10.62
CA LYS A 298 5.01 20.62 -10.30
C LYS A 298 4.57 20.57 -8.84
N ILE A 299 3.62 19.68 -8.55
CA ILE A 299 3.11 19.42 -7.20
C ILE A 299 3.36 17.94 -6.89
N THR A 300 3.90 17.65 -5.71
CA THR A 300 4.07 16.29 -5.19
C THR A 300 3.56 16.19 -3.77
N ASP A 301 2.48 15.42 -3.59
CA ASP A 301 1.89 15.10 -2.30
C ASP A 301 2.03 13.60 -2.02
N ILE A 302 2.58 13.29 -0.85
CA ILE A 302 2.88 11.93 -0.40
C ILE A 302 2.51 11.84 1.08
N THR A 303 1.59 10.96 1.43
CA THR A 303 1.26 10.66 2.83
C THR A 303 1.85 9.30 3.20
N VAL A 304 2.58 9.26 4.31
CA VAL A 304 3.17 8.06 4.89
C VAL A 304 2.65 7.92 6.32
N VAL A 305 1.95 6.84 6.63
CA VAL A 305 1.30 6.60 7.93
C VAL A 305 1.87 5.34 8.56
N ASN A 306 2.19 5.39 9.86
CA ASN A 306 2.70 4.26 10.63
C ASN A 306 3.97 3.63 10.02
N HIS A 307 4.90 4.46 9.53
CA HIS A 307 6.17 3.95 9.00
C HIS A 307 7.08 3.46 10.12
N VAL A 308 7.33 2.15 10.14
CA VAL A 308 8.33 1.52 11.01
C VAL A 308 9.63 1.36 10.22
N ASP A 309 10.73 1.95 10.69
CA ASP A 309 12.07 1.62 10.21
C ASP A 309 12.91 0.98 11.31
N ILE A 310 13.66 -0.06 10.97
CA ILE A 310 14.57 -0.74 11.89
C ILE A 310 15.93 -0.91 11.20
N GLY A 311 16.97 -0.29 11.77
CA GLY A 311 18.36 -0.61 11.43
C GLY A 311 18.81 -0.23 10.03
N SER A 312 18.14 0.72 9.35
CA SER A 312 18.68 1.29 8.12
C SER A 312 19.93 2.14 8.45
N PRO A 313 21.08 1.94 7.77
CA PRO A 313 22.38 2.45 8.21
C PRO A 313 22.56 3.95 7.97
N ARG A 314 21.79 4.58 7.07
CA ARG A 314 21.89 6.03 6.82
C ARG A 314 20.79 6.83 7.49
N TYR A 315 19.53 6.58 7.11
CA TYR A 315 18.36 7.32 7.58
C TYR A 315 17.14 6.41 7.52
N ALA A 316 16.22 6.53 8.47
CA ALA A 316 14.90 5.90 8.36
C ALA A 316 14.11 6.55 7.22
N PHE A 317 14.18 7.87 7.12
CA PHE A 317 13.54 8.66 6.08
C PHE A 317 14.50 9.70 5.49
N LYS A 318 14.54 9.81 4.16
CA LYS A 318 15.40 10.76 3.45
C LYS A 318 14.62 11.47 2.35
N MET A 319 14.59 12.80 2.36
CA MET A 319 14.03 13.61 1.28
C MET A 319 15.07 14.57 0.68
N MET A 320 15.14 14.61 -0.65
CA MET A 320 15.99 15.52 -1.41
C MET A 320 15.28 16.10 -2.63
N CYS A 321 15.15 17.43 -2.69
CA CYS A 321 14.67 18.17 -3.85
C CYS A 321 15.50 19.45 -4.05
N ASN A 322 16.71 19.29 -4.59
CA ASN A 322 17.61 20.40 -4.87
C ASN A 322 17.66 20.67 -6.37
N ARG A 323 17.46 21.94 -6.75
CA ARG A 323 17.41 22.41 -8.13
C ARG A 323 18.59 21.95 -8.99
N LEU A 324 18.29 21.44 -10.18
CA LEU A 324 19.29 21.12 -11.20
C LEU A 324 19.62 22.38 -12.01
N LEU A 325 20.87 22.49 -12.46
CA LEU A 325 21.31 23.63 -13.29
C LEU A 325 20.48 23.71 -14.58
N GLY A 326 19.98 24.90 -14.90
CA GLY A 326 19.15 25.13 -16.09
C GLY A 326 17.64 24.88 -15.92
N THR A 327 17.16 24.53 -14.72
CA THR A 327 15.73 24.30 -14.44
C THR A 327 15.08 25.53 -13.80
N THR A 328 13.95 25.99 -14.35
CA THR A 328 13.20 27.16 -13.83
C THR A 328 12.00 26.79 -12.97
N GLY A 329 11.39 25.62 -13.19
CA GLY A 329 10.21 25.15 -12.47
C GLY A 329 10.49 24.82 -11.01
N ASN A 330 9.45 24.95 -10.19
CA ASN A 330 9.46 24.70 -8.75
C ASN A 330 8.76 23.38 -8.41
N MET A 331 9.14 22.76 -7.29
CA MET A 331 8.39 21.65 -6.67
C MET A 331 7.60 22.18 -5.48
N TYR A 332 6.28 22.09 -5.53
CA TYR A 332 5.37 22.35 -4.40
C TYR A 332 4.78 21.04 -3.87
N GLY A 333 3.93 21.15 -2.85
CA GLY A 333 3.21 20.04 -2.22
C GLY A 333 3.73 19.75 -0.82
N LEU A 334 3.25 18.66 -0.24
CA LEU A 334 3.56 18.26 1.13
C LEU A 334 3.82 16.76 1.25
N VAL A 335 4.96 16.42 1.84
CA VAL A 335 5.21 15.07 2.35
C VAL A 335 4.75 15.00 3.81
N LYS A 336 3.66 14.28 4.08
CA LYS A 336 3.14 14.03 5.43
C LYS A 336 3.72 12.71 5.96
N ILE A 337 4.29 12.71 7.16
CA ILE A 337 4.81 11.54 7.86
C ILE A 337 4.08 11.46 9.21
N ILE A 338 3.14 10.52 9.34
CA ILE A 338 2.20 10.44 10.45
C ILE A 338 2.52 9.20 11.28
N ASN A 339 2.74 9.40 12.58
CA ASN A 339 3.04 8.34 13.55
C ASN A 339 4.19 7.39 13.12
N PRO A 340 5.37 7.90 12.72
CA PRO A 340 6.51 7.05 12.40
C PRO A 340 7.15 6.46 13.66
N THR A 341 7.64 5.22 13.57
CA THR A 341 8.47 4.56 14.57
C THR A 341 9.85 4.29 13.99
N TRP A 342 10.85 5.08 14.36
CA TRP A 342 12.18 5.02 13.78
C TRP A 342 13.21 4.49 14.78
N ASN A 343 13.56 3.21 14.60
CA ASN A 343 14.35 2.43 15.54
C ASN A 343 15.79 2.19 15.04
N LYS A 344 16.77 2.66 15.83
CA LYS A 344 18.18 2.28 15.70
C LYS A 344 18.79 2.53 14.31
N THR A 345 18.65 3.74 13.77
CA THR A 345 19.50 4.15 12.63
C THR A 345 20.96 4.17 13.06
N GLU A 346 21.87 3.54 12.31
CA GLU A 346 23.30 3.44 12.71
C GLU A 346 23.98 4.81 12.86
N THR A 347 23.51 5.80 12.12
CA THR A 347 23.96 7.20 12.20
C THR A 347 23.41 7.97 13.40
N ASN A 348 22.41 7.43 14.11
CA ASN A 348 21.56 8.17 15.04
C ASN A 348 20.90 9.43 14.40
N ARG A 349 20.64 9.37 13.09
CA ARG A 349 20.01 10.43 12.29
C ARG A 349 18.79 9.81 11.59
N PRO A 350 17.59 9.90 12.19
CA PRO A 350 16.41 9.23 11.66
C PRO A 350 15.92 9.88 10.36
N LEU A 351 16.10 11.19 10.21
CA LEU A 351 15.71 11.97 9.05
C LEU A 351 16.94 12.53 8.32
N TYR A 352 16.82 12.71 7.01
CA TYR A 352 17.61 13.66 6.23
C TYR A 352 16.71 14.50 5.34
N LEU A 353 16.78 15.82 5.44
CA LEU A 353 16.01 16.73 4.60
C LEU A 353 16.91 17.80 3.96
N SER A 354 17.00 17.79 2.64
CA SER A 354 17.66 18.83 1.85
C SER A 354 16.84 19.18 0.61
N SER A 355 16.09 20.27 0.72
CA SER A 355 15.34 20.88 -0.39
C SER A 355 15.79 22.32 -0.54
N ASN A 356 15.69 22.87 -1.75
CA ASN A 356 15.65 24.32 -1.99
C ASN A 356 14.40 24.72 -2.79
N GLN A 357 13.38 23.85 -2.77
CA GLN A 357 12.10 24.00 -3.43
C GLN A 357 10.97 24.12 -2.38
N PRO A 358 9.83 24.76 -2.72
CA PRO A 358 8.68 24.94 -1.83
C PRO A 358 7.88 23.63 -1.54
N LEU A 359 8.53 22.47 -1.59
CA LEU A 359 8.01 21.17 -1.17
C LEU A 359 8.28 21.01 0.33
N GLY A 360 7.22 20.98 1.14
CA GLY A 360 7.30 20.87 2.59
C GLY A 360 7.37 19.43 3.09
N VAL A 361 7.82 19.27 4.33
CA VAL A 361 7.65 18.03 5.12
C VAL A 361 6.87 18.36 6.39
N ALA A 362 5.86 17.56 6.71
CA ALA A 362 5.19 17.59 8.01
C ALA A 362 5.36 16.24 8.71
N VAL A 363 5.79 16.26 9.97
CA VAL A 363 5.92 15.05 10.81
C VAL A 363 4.99 15.19 12.02
N SER A 364 4.15 14.19 12.28
CA SER A 364 3.35 14.12 13.51
C SER A 364 3.61 12.87 14.32
N SER A 365 3.50 13.00 15.64
CA SER A 365 3.54 11.89 16.59
C SER A 365 4.77 10.96 16.44
N PRO A 366 6.02 11.47 16.24
CA PRO A 366 7.16 10.61 15.96
C PRO A 366 7.67 9.87 17.21
N GLU A 367 7.74 8.54 17.14
CA GLU A 367 8.52 7.73 18.07
C GLU A 367 9.92 7.49 17.49
N ILE A 368 10.96 7.96 18.20
CA ILE A 368 12.35 7.86 17.75
C ILE A 368 13.17 7.19 18.85
N MET A 369 13.82 6.09 18.52
CA MET A 369 14.75 5.39 19.40
C MET A 369 16.20 5.66 18.98
N ASN A 370 17.02 6.13 19.91
CA ASN A 370 18.44 6.38 19.68
C ASN A 370 19.27 5.08 19.54
N PHE A 371 20.56 5.19 19.23
CA PHE A 371 21.42 4.03 19.05
C PHE A 371 21.63 3.23 20.36
N GLU A 372 21.49 3.89 21.51
CA GLU A 372 21.53 3.27 22.84
C GLU A 372 20.25 2.49 23.20
N GLY A 373 19.20 2.55 22.36
CA GLY A 373 17.94 1.84 22.56
C GLY A 373 16.92 2.57 23.44
N ALA A 374 17.16 3.83 23.79
CA ALA A 374 16.22 4.67 24.52
C ALA A 374 15.27 5.40 23.57
N ILE A 375 13.97 5.35 23.87
CA ILE A 375 12.94 6.16 23.21
C ILE A 375 13.11 7.61 23.67
N LEU A 376 13.17 8.54 22.72
CA LEU A 376 13.31 9.96 22.99
C LEU A 376 11.98 10.56 23.49
N SER A 377 12.05 11.57 24.36
CA SER A 377 10.89 12.43 24.63
C SER A 377 10.49 13.19 23.36
N TYR A 378 9.22 13.60 23.26
CA TYR A 378 8.76 14.40 22.12
C TYR A 378 9.63 15.64 21.86
N SER A 379 10.04 16.35 22.92
CA SER A 379 10.95 17.48 22.83
C SER A 379 12.34 17.12 22.26
N ALA A 380 12.91 15.97 22.64
CA ALA A 380 14.19 15.51 22.11
C ALA A 380 14.06 15.03 20.65
N ALA A 381 12.97 14.33 20.32
CA ALA A 381 12.63 13.95 18.95
C ALA A 381 12.49 15.20 18.04
N TYR A 382 11.73 16.20 18.49
CA TYR A 382 11.59 17.50 17.83
C TYR A 382 12.96 18.15 17.54
N TYR A 383 13.84 18.28 18.54
CA TYR A 383 15.17 18.87 18.35
C TYR A 383 16.03 18.09 17.35
N VAL A 384 15.94 16.75 17.33
CA VAL A 384 16.64 15.93 16.33
C VAL A 384 16.10 16.22 14.93
N LEU A 385 14.78 16.17 14.73
CA LEU A 385 14.17 16.38 13.41
C LEU A 385 14.45 17.78 12.84
N MET A 386 14.33 18.83 13.68
CA MET A 386 14.64 20.21 13.27
C MET A 386 16.12 20.38 12.90
N ARG A 387 17.04 19.69 13.58
CA ARG A 387 18.48 19.73 13.25
C ARG A 387 18.81 19.03 11.93
N GLU A 388 18.08 17.96 11.58
CA GLU A 388 18.31 17.22 10.34
C GLU A 388 17.71 17.88 9.08
N ALA A 389 16.86 18.90 9.27
CA ALA A 389 16.36 19.77 8.21
C ALA A 389 17.40 20.83 7.79
N ARG A 390 18.40 20.41 7.01
CA ARG A 390 19.53 21.26 6.61
C ARG A 390 19.15 22.48 5.78
N SER A 391 18.12 22.36 4.94
CA SER A 391 17.67 23.43 4.04
C SER A 391 16.20 23.37 3.62
N GLY A 392 15.52 22.23 3.84
CA GLY A 392 14.10 22.08 3.49
C GLY A 392 13.17 22.57 4.60
N SER A 393 11.96 22.97 4.22
CA SER A 393 10.91 23.33 5.17
C SER A 393 10.40 22.07 5.90
N ILE A 394 10.42 22.09 7.22
CA ILE A 394 9.84 21.05 8.08
C ILE A 394 8.91 21.67 9.12
N THR A 395 7.78 21.01 9.35
CA THR A 395 6.90 21.23 10.51
C THR A 395 6.86 19.93 11.32
N VAL A 396 7.00 20.02 12.64
CA VAL A 396 6.89 18.88 13.56
C VAL A 396 5.84 19.23 14.62
N VAL A 397 4.84 18.37 14.80
CA VAL A 397 3.71 18.55 15.72
C VAL A 397 3.43 17.27 16.51
N GLU A 398 2.79 17.39 17.68
CA GLU A 398 2.39 16.20 18.48
C GLU A 398 1.28 15.42 17.75
N GLU A 399 0.36 16.14 17.12
CA GLU A 399 -0.72 15.63 16.29
C GLU A 399 -0.86 16.58 15.09
N LEU A 400 -0.90 16.03 13.87
CA LEU A 400 -1.43 16.78 12.72
C LEU A 400 -2.94 16.72 12.84
N GLU A 401 -3.66 17.84 12.61
CA GLU A 401 -5.09 17.77 12.35
C GLU A 401 -5.30 16.67 11.31
N SER A 402 -6.06 15.63 11.67
CA SER A 402 -6.35 14.55 10.73
C SER A 402 -6.92 15.21 9.48
N PRO A 403 -6.35 15.00 8.28
CA PRO A 403 -7.12 15.29 7.08
C PRO A 403 -8.44 14.53 7.26
N ALA A 404 -9.57 15.23 7.05
CA ALA A 404 -10.86 14.56 6.95
C ALA A 404 -10.65 13.43 5.92
N PRO A 405 -11.04 12.18 6.24
CA PRO A 405 -10.56 11.00 5.54
C PRO A 405 -10.71 11.18 4.02
N GLU A 406 -9.58 11.43 3.36
CA GLU A 406 -9.60 11.71 1.92
C GLU A 406 -10.20 10.49 1.22
N PRO A 407 -11.10 10.69 0.25
CA PRO A 407 -11.92 9.62 -0.27
C PRO A 407 -11.02 8.53 -0.81
N VAL A 408 -11.12 7.34 -0.21
CA VAL A 408 -10.59 6.13 -0.81
C VAL A 408 -11.13 6.11 -2.24
N VAL A 409 -10.25 6.09 -3.25
CA VAL A 409 -10.64 5.97 -4.66
C VAL A 409 -11.04 4.52 -4.95
N ASN A 410 -12.03 4.10 -4.18
CA ASN A 410 -12.99 3.05 -4.43
C ASN A 410 -13.72 3.45 -5.72
N PRO A 411 -13.48 2.77 -6.86
CA PRO A 411 -14.05 3.22 -8.12
C PRO A 411 -15.57 3.10 -8.05
N LEU A 412 -16.22 4.27 -8.10
CA LEU A 412 -17.66 4.42 -8.25
C LEU A 412 -18.06 3.75 -9.57
N VAL A 413 -18.68 2.56 -9.49
CA VAL A 413 -19.09 1.81 -10.69
C VAL A 413 -20.51 2.15 -11.12
N PHE A 414 -21.35 2.62 -10.20
CA PHE A 414 -22.73 2.97 -10.46
C PHE A 414 -23.26 3.96 -9.43
N ALA A 415 -24.12 4.88 -9.85
CA ALA A 415 -24.88 5.77 -8.97
C ALA A 415 -26.17 6.19 -9.67
N VAL A 416 -27.32 6.07 -9.00
CA VAL A 416 -28.65 6.32 -9.56
C VAL A 416 -29.56 7.07 -8.59
N ASN A 417 -30.27 8.07 -9.10
CA ASN A 417 -31.34 8.75 -8.38
C ASN A 417 -32.68 8.08 -8.74
N SER A 418 -33.17 7.20 -7.87
CA SER A 418 -34.33 6.34 -8.15
C SER A 418 -35.62 7.17 -8.22
N GLY A 419 -36.38 7.00 -9.30
CA GLY A 419 -37.53 7.84 -9.65
C GLY A 419 -37.20 9.31 -9.98
N GLY A 420 -35.92 9.69 -10.06
CA GLY A 420 -35.47 11.08 -10.20
C GLY A 420 -34.59 11.34 -11.43
N THR A 421 -34.31 12.61 -11.68
CA THR A 421 -33.33 13.05 -12.69
C THR A 421 -31.91 12.95 -12.16
N ALA A 422 -30.93 12.99 -13.06
CA ALA A 422 -29.51 13.06 -12.69
C ALA A 422 -29.22 14.24 -11.74
N PHE A 423 -28.31 14.01 -10.79
CA PHE A 423 -27.93 14.98 -9.76
C PHE A 423 -26.47 14.76 -9.34
N THR A 424 -25.76 15.85 -9.03
CA THR A 424 -24.42 15.78 -8.46
C THR A 424 -24.50 16.15 -6.98
N ALA A 425 -24.15 15.20 -6.12
CA ALA A 425 -24.21 15.37 -4.68
C ALA A 425 -23.12 16.33 -4.16
N SER A 426 -23.33 16.88 -2.97
CA SER A 426 -22.39 17.74 -2.25
C SER A 426 -21.00 17.12 -2.07
N ASN A 427 -20.92 15.79 -2.01
CA ASN A 427 -19.66 15.02 -1.94
C ASN A 427 -19.01 14.72 -3.30
N GLY A 428 -19.54 15.26 -4.41
CA GLY A 428 -19.01 15.08 -5.76
C GLY A 428 -19.46 13.81 -6.50
N ILE A 429 -20.24 12.92 -5.87
CA ILE A 429 -20.79 11.74 -6.57
C ILE A 429 -21.86 12.19 -7.58
N VAL A 430 -21.66 11.85 -8.84
CA VAL A 430 -22.63 12.09 -9.93
C VAL A 430 -23.58 10.90 -10.03
N TYR A 431 -24.82 11.08 -9.60
CA TYR A 431 -25.91 10.14 -9.77
C TYR A 431 -26.57 10.36 -11.14
N SER A 432 -26.76 9.30 -11.92
CA SER A 432 -27.58 9.40 -13.14
C SER A 432 -29.07 9.40 -12.82
N GLU A 433 -29.88 9.76 -13.81
CA GLU A 433 -31.32 9.47 -13.80
C GLU A 433 -31.59 7.97 -13.64
N ASP A 434 -32.82 7.64 -13.22
CA ASP A 434 -33.24 6.28 -12.92
C ASP A 434 -33.14 5.34 -14.13
N LYS A 435 -32.36 4.26 -13.99
CA LYS A 435 -32.02 3.32 -15.05
C LYS A 435 -31.64 1.96 -14.49
N ASN A 436 -31.49 0.95 -15.36
CA ASN A 436 -31.13 -0.43 -14.98
C ASN A 436 -32.16 -1.14 -14.05
N PHE A 437 -33.36 -0.58 -13.89
CA PHE A 437 -34.42 -1.15 -13.06
C PHE A 437 -35.35 -2.09 -13.85
N THR A 438 -36.03 -2.97 -13.12
CA THR A 438 -37.17 -3.76 -13.59
C THR A 438 -38.30 -3.71 -12.57
N GLY A 439 -39.52 -3.37 -13.00
CA GLY A 439 -40.68 -3.23 -12.11
C GLY A 439 -40.71 -1.91 -11.32
N GLY A 440 -41.65 -1.82 -10.39
CA GLY A 440 -41.88 -0.65 -9.54
C GLY A 440 -42.48 0.58 -10.25
N THR A 441 -43.00 1.50 -9.45
CA THR A 441 -43.53 2.81 -9.85
C THR A 441 -42.70 3.92 -9.23
N ILE A 442 -42.81 5.15 -9.73
CA ILE A 442 -42.08 6.32 -9.18
C ILE A 442 -43.01 7.19 -8.32
N PHE A 443 -42.49 7.76 -7.24
CA PHE A 443 -43.15 8.80 -6.46
C PHE A 443 -42.16 9.92 -6.13
N THR A 444 -42.65 11.14 -5.93
CA THR A 444 -41.81 12.31 -5.63
C THR A 444 -42.47 13.24 -4.62
N THR A 445 -41.65 14.01 -3.91
CA THR A 445 -42.08 15.07 -2.99
C THR A 445 -41.23 16.34 -3.17
N THR A 446 -41.77 17.48 -2.75
CA THR A 446 -41.05 18.77 -2.69
C THR A 446 -40.69 19.18 -1.26
N ASN A 447 -41.10 18.40 -0.25
CA ASN A 447 -40.79 18.67 1.17
C ASN A 447 -39.27 18.75 1.40
N ALA A 448 -38.83 19.54 2.39
CA ALA A 448 -37.47 19.43 2.92
C ALA A 448 -37.20 18.01 3.43
N ILE A 449 -35.96 17.54 3.28
CA ILE A 449 -35.52 16.27 3.86
C ILE A 449 -34.52 16.59 4.97
N ASP A 450 -34.86 16.22 6.21
CA ASP A 450 -34.00 16.42 7.36
C ASP A 450 -32.77 15.47 7.31
N ASN A 451 -31.70 15.82 8.02
CA ASN A 451 -30.44 15.04 8.08
C ASN A 451 -29.69 14.89 6.72
N THR A 452 -29.89 15.81 5.77
CA THR A 452 -29.11 15.85 4.52
C THR A 452 -28.92 17.28 4.01
N ALA A 453 -27.93 17.49 3.15
CA ALA A 453 -27.78 18.69 2.32
C ALA A 453 -28.15 18.42 0.84
N ASP A 454 -28.42 17.15 0.51
CA ASP A 454 -28.63 16.63 -0.84
C ASP A 454 -30.09 16.15 -1.02
N ASP A 455 -31.09 16.95 -0.63
CA ASP A 455 -32.53 16.62 -0.68
C ASP A 455 -32.96 15.95 -1.99
N MET A 456 -32.36 16.33 -3.13
CA MET A 456 -32.67 15.79 -4.45
C MET A 456 -32.42 14.28 -4.61
N LEU A 457 -31.62 13.65 -3.74
CA LEU A 457 -31.41 12.20 -3.69
C LEU A 457 -32.41 11.44 -2.81
N TYR A 458 -33.25 12.16 -2.07
CA TYR A 458 -34.21 11.62 -1.10
C TYR A 458 -35.66 12.01 -1.40
N ARG A 459 -35.86 13.02 -2.27
CA ARG A 459 -37.16 13.54 -2.72
C ARG A 459 -37.86 12.69 -3.78
N SER A 460 -37.16 11.79 -4.46
CA SER A 460 -37.76 10.81 -5.37
C SER A 460 -37.65 9.41 -4.81
N GLU A 461 -38.45 8.49 -5.34
CA GLU A 461 -38.31 7.06 -5.09
C GLU A 461 -38.76 6.20 -6.26
N ARG A 462 -38.19 5.01 -6.34
CA ARG A 462 -38.85 3.84 -6.95
C ARG A 462 -39.45 3.00 -5.82
N PHE A 463 -40.70 2.58 -5.99
CA PHE A 463 -41.45 1.81 -4.99
C PHE A 463 -42.24 0.63 -5.58
N GLY A 464 -42.58 -0.34 -4.73
CA GLY A 464 -43.25 -1.60 -5.04
C GLY A 464 -42.28 -2.78 -4.99
N ASP A 465 -42.64 -3.90 -5.63
CA ASP A 465 -41.68 -4.96 -5.89
C ASP A 465 -40.92 -4.64 -7.19
N PHE A 466 -39.60 -4.48 -7.08
CA PHE A 466 -38.72 -4.13 -8.19
C PHE A 466 -37.29 -4.61 -7.94
N GLY A 467 -36.44 -4.49 -8.96
CA GLY A 467 -35.02 -4.74 -8.84
C GLY A 467 -34.18 -3.86 -9.76
N TYR A 468 -32.87 -3.94 -9.59
CA TYR A 468 -31.86 -3.34 -10.44
C TYR A 468 -30.86 -4.41 -10.88
N SER A 469 -30.55 -4.47 -12.18
CA SER A 469 -29.52 -5.34 -12.75
C SER A 469 -28.43 -4.47 -13.39
N ILE A 470 -27.28 -4.43 -12.73
CA ILE A 470 -26.21 -3.47 -12.99
C ILE A 470 -24.99 -4.22 -13.54
N PRO A 471 -24.61 -4.04 -14.82
CA PRO A 471 -23.41 -4.65 -15.38
C PRO A 471 -22.16 -4.18 -14.64
N VAL A 472 -21.45 -5.11 -13.99
CA VAL A 472 -20.21 -4.85 -13.25
C VAL A 472 -19.23 -5.99 -13.46
N SER A 473 -17.93 -5.76 -13.26
CA SER A 473 -16.98 -6.87 -13.19
C SER A 473 -17.28 -7.77 -11.97
N ASN A 474 -16.88 -9.04 -11.99
CA ASN A 474 -16.87 -9.84 -10.76
C ASN A 474 -15.98 -9.19 -9.67
N GLY A 475 -16.38 -9.37 -8.42
CA GLY A 475 -15.68 -8.84 -7.25
C GLY A 475 -16.60 -8.47 -6.10
N THR A 476 -16.02 -7.91 -5.06
CA THR A 476 -16.76 -7.42 -3.89
C THR A 476 -17.11 -5.95 -4.07
N TYR A 477 -18.33 -5.59 -3.69
CA TYR A 477 -18.91 -4.27 -3.88
C TYR A 477 -19.47 -3.74 -2.56
N GLU A 478 -19.25 -2.47 -2.28
CA GLU A 478 -20.03 -1.71 -1.30
C GLU A 478 -21.20 -1.05 -2.00
N ILE A 479 -22.38 -1.12 -1.40
CA ILE A 479 -23.58 -0.43 -1.84
C ILE A 479 -24.03 0.48 -0.71
N THR A 480 -24.17 1.77 -1.00
CA THR A 480 -24.80 2.74 -0.09
C THR A 480 -26.19 3.03 -0.62
N PHE A 481 -27.19 2.46 0.01
CA PHE A 481 -28.59 2.77 -0.25
C PHE A 481 -29.03 4.01 0.51
N LYS A 482 -29.84 4.85 -0.13
CA LYS A 482 -30.37 6.11 0.40
C LYS A 482 -31.88 6.07 0.43
N PHE A 483 -32.45 6.41 1.58
CA PHE A 483 -33.89 6.38 1.84
C PHE A 483 -34.35 7.62 2.58
N ALA A 484 -35.60 8.00 2.36
CA ALA A 484 -36.39 8.81 3.29
C ALA A 484 -37.83 8.28 3.26
N GLU A 485 -38.53 8.26 4.39
CA GLU A 485 -39.96 7.93 4.40
C GLU A 485 -40.77 9.18 4.03
N ILE A 486 -41.16 9.29 2.76
CA ILE A 486 -41.86 10.48 2.22
C ILE A 486 -43.38 10.27 2.04
N TYR A 487 -43.93 9.12 2.50
CA TYR A 487 -45.35 8.78 2.37
C TYR A 487 -46.01 8.51 3.73
N HIS A 488 -45.47 7.57 4.52
CA HIS A 488 -46.08 7.12 5.78
C HIS A 488 -45.78 8.05 6.96
N LYS A 489 -46.68 8.02 7.95
CA LYS A 489 -46.69 8.93 9.11
C LYS A 489 -46.65 8.23 10.47
N SER A 490 -46.36 6.93 10.49
CA SER A 490 -46.24 6.12 11.71
C SER A 490 -45.43 4.86 11.45
N ILE A 491 -44.81 4.32 12.50
CA ILE A 491 -44.16 3.00 12.51
C ILE A 491 -45.08 1.87 12.01
N ALA A 492 -44.47 0.78 11.56
CA ALA A 492 -45.11 -0.46 11.10
C ALA A 492 -46.18 -0.26 10.01
N LYS A 493 -45.98 0.73 9.13
CA LYS A 493 -46.81 0.94 7.92
C LYS A 493 -46.13 0.54 6.63
N ARG A 494 -44.79 0.59 6.61
CA ARG A 494 -43.94 0.08 5.54
C ARG A 494 -42.88 -0.83 6.16
N GLN A 495 -42.73 -2.03 5.62
CA GLN A 495 -41.69 -2.99 5.98
C GLN A 495 -41.28 -3.75 4.73
N PHE A 496 -39.97 -3.86 4.48
CA PHE A 496 -39.46 -4.55 3.29
C PHE A 496 -38.07 -5.15 3.44
N ASP A 497 -37.83 -6.19 2.65
CA ASP A 497 -36.55 -6.83 2.44
C ASP A 497 -35.75 -6.17 1.30
N ILE A 498 -34.42 -6.16 1.44
CA ILE A 498 -33.48 -5.87 0.35
C ILE A 498 -32.58 -7.08 0.15
N LEU A 499 -32.62 -7.64 -1.05
CA LEU A 499 -31.77 -8.74 -1.47
C LEU A 499 -30.71 -8.23 -2.45
N ALA A 500 -29.51 -8.78 -2.35
CA ALA A 500 -28.48 -8.68 -3.39
C ALA A 500 -27.94 -10.07 -3.69
N GLU A 501 -27.70 -10.40 -4.96
CA GLU A 501 -27.27 -11.73 -5.41
C GLU A 501 -28.19 -12.85 -4.85
N ASN A 502 -29.50 -12.61 -4.90
CA ASN A 502 -30.58 -13.46 -4.34
C ASN A 502 -30.50 -13.73 -2.82
N THR A 503 -29.64 -13.03 -2.08
CA THR A 503 -29.47 -13.16 -0.63
C THR A 503 -29.99 -11.92 0.09
N ALA A 504 -30.79 -12.06 1.14
CA ALA A 504 -31.22 -10.93 1.97
C ALA A 504 -30.01 -10.27 2.66
N ILE A 505 -29.81 -8.98 2.38
CA ILE A 505 -28.74 -8.15 2.97
C ILE A 505 -29.29 -7.14 3.98
N VAL A 506 -30.57 -6.81 3.87
CA VAL A 506 -31.38 -6.10 4.87
C VAL A 506 -32.71 -6.83 4.92
N SER A 507 -33.24 -7.05 6.11
CA SER A 507 -34.59 -7.57 6.29
C SER A 507 -35.41 -6.70 7.22
N ASP A 508 -36.73 -6.82 7.12
CA ASP A 508 -37.69 -6.20 8.03
C ASP A 508 -37.59 -4.66 8.13
N LEU A 509 -37.15 -3.96 7.06
CA LEU A 509 -36.80 -2.53 7.14
C LEU A 509 -38.02 -1.60 7.25
N ASP A 510 -38.23 -1.03 8.44
CA ASP A 510 -39.13 0.10 8.69
C ASP A 510 -38.36 1.43 8.71
N LEU A 511 -38.55 2.24 7.68
CA LEU A 511 -37.92 3.55 7.53
C LEU A 511 -38.46 4.59 8.52
N PHE A 512 -39.76 4.54 8.87
CA PHE A 512 -40.34 5.46 9.84
C PHE A 512 -39.81 5.16 11.25
N SER A 513 -39.66 3.88 11.60
CA SER A 513 -39.01 3.49 12.86
C SER A 513 -37.52 3.83 12.89
N SER A 514 -36.85 3.82 11.73
CA SER A 514 -35.40 4.09 11.63
C SER A 514 -35.05 5.58 11.68
N ALA A 515 -35.87 6.45 11.07
CA ALA A 515 -35.56 7.88 10.93
C ALA A 515 -36.78 8.82 11.00
N GLY A 516 -38.01 8.32 10.90
CA GLY A 516 -39.23 9.14 10.82
C GLY A 516 -39.53 9.67 9.41
N MET A 517 -40.57 10.50 9.30
CA MET A 517 -41.00 11.08 8.01
C MET A 517 -40.00 12.12 7.51
N ASN A 518 -39.79 12.18 6.19
CA ASN A 518 -38.94 13.15 5.49
C ASN A 518 -37.53 13.29 6.10
N THR A 519 -36.94 12.23 6.65
CA THR A 519 -35.59 12.25 7.23
C THR A 519 -34.70 11.29 6.46
N ALA A 520 -33.48 11.72 6.11
CA ALA A 520 -32.51 10.94 5.37
C ALA A 520 -31.94 9.79 6.24
N TYR A 521 -31.99 8.57 5.68
CA TYR A 521 -31.50 7.34 6.26
C TYR A 521 -30.70 6.55 5.21
N ASP A 522 -29.44 6.25 5.52
CA ASP A 522 -28.54 5.52 4.65
C ASP A 522 -28.25 4.12 5.21
N VAL A 523 -28.19 3.11 4.33
CA VAL A 523 -27.78 1.75 4.67
C VAL A 523 -26.64 1.30 3.79
N VAL A 524 -25.51 0.95 4.41
CA VAL A 524 -24.32 0.45 3.71
C VAL A 524 -24.24 -1.08 3.83
N LYS A 525 -24.05 -1.77 2.70
CA LYS A 525 -23.89 -3.23 2.64
C LYS A 525 -22.75 -3.63 1.70
N THR A 526 -22.18 -4.80 1.95
CA THR A 526 -21.15 -5.40 1.10
C THR A 526 -21.67 -6.68 0.47
N VAL A 527 -21.45 -6.87 -0.83
CA VAL A 527 -21.90 -8.04 -1.62
C VAL A 527 -20.79 -8.54 -2.55
N ALA A 528 -20.79 -9.82 -2.90
CA ALA A 528 -19.85 -10.41 -3.84
C ALA A 528 -20.56 -10.85 -5.13
N VAL A 529 -20.22 -10.22 -6.26
CA VAL A 529 -20.80 -10.50 -7.59
C VAL A 529 -19.93 -11.51 -8.32
N THR A 530 -20.58 -12.52 -8.92
CA THR A 530 -19.88 -13.68 -9.52
C THR A 530 -20.25 -13.99 -10.97
N ASP A 531 -21.26 -13.33 -11.54
CA ASP A 531 -21.81 -13.58 -12.88
C ASP A 531 -21.65 -12.38 -13.85
N GLY A 532 -21.06 -11.27 -13.40
CA GLY A 532 -20.90 -10.03 -14.16
C GLY A 532 -22.07 -9.04 -14.06
N THR A 533 -23.06 -9.30 -13.20
CA THR A 533 -24.21 -8.41 -12.98
C THR A 533 -24.52 -8.31 -11.49
N LEU A 534 -24.42 -7.12 -10.91
CA LEU A 534 -24.95 -6.89 -9.57
C LEU A 534 -26.48 -6.86 -9.66
N ASN A 535 -27.13 -7.87 -9.09
CA ASN A 535 -28.57 -7.99 -9.03
C ASN A 535 -29.06 -7.59 -7.62
N ILE A 536 -29.89 -6.56 -7.56
CA ILE A 536 -30.53 -6.06 -6.33
C ILE A 536 -32.04 -6.21 -6.49
N ALA A 537 -32.74 -6.71 -5.47
CA ALA A 537 -34.19 -6.79 -5.45
C ALA A 537 -34.76 -6.22 -4.14
N PHE A 538 -35.84 -5.47 -4.25
CA PHE A 538 -36.61 -4.91 -3.15
C PHE A 538 -37.95 -5.66 -3.09
N ARG A 539 -38.31 -6.18 -1.91
CA ARG A 539 -39.49 -7.04 -1.74
C ARG A 539 -40.35 -6.57 -0.58
N THR A 540 -41.63 -6.42 -0.85
CA THR A 540 -42.66 -5.95 0.08
C THR A 540 -43.02 -7.00 1.12
N ASP A 541 -42.92 -6.65 2.40
CA ASP A 541 -43.47 -7.45 3.52
C ASP A 541 -44.78 -6.83 4.02
N ILE A 542 -44.77 -5.52 4.30
CA ILE A 542 -45.93 -4.71 4.68
C ILE A 542 -45.87 -3.42 3.86
N ASP A 543 -46.75 -3.27 2.87
CA ASP A 543 -46.75 -2.17 1.89
C ASP A 543 -45.43 -2.00 1.10
N ASN A 544 -45.54 -1.35 -0.05
CA ASN A 544 -44.53 -1.22 -1.08
C ASN A 544 -43.11 -0.93 -0.53
N ALA A 545 -42.18 -1.84 -0.83
CA ALA A 545 -40.73 -1.60 -0.68
C ALA A 545 -40.28 -0.37 -1.48
N LYS A 546 -39.18 0.29 -1.11
CA LYS A 546 -38.75 1.54 -1.78
C LYS A 546 -37.27 1.84 -1.69
N VAL A 547 -36.73 2.60 -2.65
CA VAL A 547 -35.39 3.23 -2.58
C VAL A 547 -35.42 4.61 -3.22
N SER A 548 -34.68 5.58 -2.67
CA SER A 548 -34.63 6.95 -3.19
C SER A 548 -33.40 7.21 -4.05
N ALA A 549 -32.23 6.73 -3.65
CA ALA A 549 -31.04 6.68 -4.49
C ALA A 549 -30.12 5.57 -3.99
N PHE A 550 -29.12 5.18 -4.79
CA PHE A 550 -27.99 4.42 -4.26
C PHE A 550 -26.74 4.58 -5.12
N HIS A 551 -25.58 4.32 -4.54
CA HIS A 551 -24.33 4.18 -5.28
C HIS A 551 -23.62 2.87 -4.94
N VAL A 552 -22.80 2.42 -5.89
CA VAL A 552 -22.05 1.16 -5.83
C VAL A 552 -20.58 1.45 -6.09
N ILE A 553 -19.75 0.88 -5.23
CA ILE A 553 -18.30 1.06 -5.16
C ILE A 553 -17.65 -0.33 -5.22
N LYS A 554 -16.58 -0.51 -6.01
CA LYS A 554 -15.79 -1.75 -5.92
C LYS A 554 -14.82 -1.69 -4.74
N LYS A 555 -14.73 -2.77 -3.95
CA LYS A 555 -13.73 -2.96 -2.88
C LYS A 555 -12.45 -3.64 -3.38
#